data_AF-A0A3B9WUP5-F1
#
_entry.id   AF-A0A3B9WUP5-F1
#
_cell.length_a   1.000
_cell.length_b   1.000
_cell.length_c   1.000
_cell.angle_alpha   90.00
_cell.angle_beta   90.00
_cell.angle_gamma   90.00
#
_symmetry.space_group_name_H-M   'P 1'
#
loop_
_entity.id
_entity.type
_entity.pdbx_description
1 polymer ?
#
loop_
_entity_poly.entity_id
_entity_poly.type
_entity_poly.pdbx_seq_one_letter_code
_entity_poly.pdbx_strand_id
1 'polypeptide(L)'
;MTQVLQAVKDNINLLIILFGVVLTALIFYNGSKLSAHKNRIDEAVTRRNKKWGVDPEDGAVVAEDDVDASVTPDTIRQYEKDFNKDCAVHNVCAQLIPVFPLLGILGTVAGLMLEANASDLEGMMASMDVALSSTFIALIFAILLKIVDAVFPSRVIEDVEVMLEDYRKKLDLAEMIKKIRKYD
;
A
#
# COMPACT_ATOMS: atom_id res chain seq x y z
N MET A 1 6.52 -42.98 8.10
CA MET A 1 5.42 -42.05 7.77
C MET A 1 5.54 -40.75 8.56
N THR A 2 5.67 -40.83 9.87
CA THR A 2 5.71 -39.69 10.81
C THR A 2 6.81 -38.65 10.52
N GLN A 3 8.03 -39.07 10.19
CA GLN A 3 9.12 -38.13 9.81
C GLN A 3 8.83 -37.36 8.52
N VAL A 4 8.18 -37.99 7.53
CA VAL A 4 7.84 -37.33 6.26
C VAL A 4 6.75 -36.30 6.49
N LEU A 5 5.74 -36.63 7.30
CA LEU A 5 4.66 -35.73 7.67
C LEU A 5 5.16 -34.49 8.42
N GLN A 6 6.08 -34.69 9.36
CA GLN A 6 6.68 -33.61 10.10
C GLN A 6 7.53 -32.70 9.20
N ALA A 7 8.32 -33.28 8.29
CA ALA A 7 9.06 -32.51 7.30
C ALA A 7 8.14 -31.68 6.37
N VAL A 8 7.01 -32.24 5.93
CA VAL A 8 6.02 -31.52 5.09
C VAL A 8 5.40 -30.36 5.87
N LYS A 9 4.97 -30.61 7.11
CA LYS A 9 4.44 -29.57 8.01
C LYS A 9 5.41 -28.41 8.18
N ASP A 10 6.64 -28.74 8.56
CA ASP A 10 7.67 -27.74 8.85
C ASP A 10 8.00 -26.93 7.59
N ASN A 11 8.07 -27.57 6.43
CA ASN A 11 8.32 -26.89 5.16
C ASN A 11 7.18 -25.96 4.72
N ILE A 12 5.91 -26.41 4.81
CA ILE A 12 4.76 -25.57 4.43
C ILE A 12 4.64 -24.36 5.36
N ASN A 13 4.73 -24.58 6.67
CA ASN A 13 4.63 -23.51 7.65
C ASN A 13 5.80 -22.52 7.52
N LEU A 14 7.02 -23.01 7.31
CA LEU A 14 8.18 -22.17 7.07
C LEU A 14 8.02 -21.33 5.80
N LEU A 15 7.52 -21.92 4.70
CA LEU A 15 7.24 -21.19 3.46
C LEU A 15 6.21 -20.07 3.67
N ILE A 16 5.11 -20.36 4.38
CA ILE A 16 4.07 -19.36 4.70
C ILE A 16 4.67 -18.23 5.55
N ILE A 17 5.45 -18.57 6.59
CA ILE A 17 6.07 -17.58 7.46
C ILE A 17 7.08 -16.73 6.68
N LEU A 18 7.95 -17.35 5.88
CA LEU A 18 8.97 -16.65 5.10
C LEU A 18 8.31 -15.70 4.09
N PHE A 19 7.30 -16.17 3.36
CA PHE A 19 6.54 -15.35 2.44
C PHE A 19 5.80 -14.21 3.17
N GLY A 20 5.23 -14.49 4.34
CA GLY A 20 4.60 -13.51 5.23
C GLY A 20 5.56 -12.41 5.67
N VAL A 21 6.75 -12.77 6.15
CA VAL A 21 7.77 -11.82 6.60
C VAL A 21 8.27 -10.97 5.42
N VAL A 22 8.56 -11.59 4.28
CA VAL A 22 8.99 -10.87 3.06
C VAL A 22 7.92 -9.88 2.60
N LEU A 23 6.65 -10.30 2.55
CA LEU A 23 5.57 -9.41 2.12
C LEU A 23 5.34 -8.29 3.13
N THR A 24 5.44 -8.58 4.43
CA THR A 24 5.38 -7.56 5.50
C THR A 24 6.47 -6.51 5.30
N ALA A 25 7.72 -6.94 5.07
CA ALA A 25 8.84 -6.04 4.84
C ALA A 25 8.65 -5.19 3.56
N LEU A 26 8.11 -5.77 2.49
CA LEU A 26 7.80 -5.05 1.25
C LEU A 26 6.71 -3.99 1.46
N ILE A 27 5.62 -4.33 2.16
CA ILE A 27 4.53 -3.38 2.47
C ILE A 27 5.06 -2.26 3.36
N PHE A 28 5.86 -2.58 4.37
CA PHE A 28 6.43 -1.58 5.27
C PHE A 28 7.43 -0.65 4.56
N TYR A 29 8.31 -1.22 3.73
CA TYR A 29 9.25 -0.44 2.92
C TYR A 29 8.52 0.49 1.96
N ASN A 30 7.52 -0.02 1.24
CA ASN A 30 6.76 0.79 0.29
C ASN A 30 5.92 1.85 1.01
N GLY A 31 5.26 1.52 2.12
CA GLY A 31 4.52 2.49 2.95
C GLY A 31 5.43 3.60 3.49
N SER A 32 6.65 3.26 3.91
CA SER A 32 7.64 4.26 4.36
C SER A 32 8.05 5.18 3.21
N LYS A 33 8.23 4.63 2.01
CA LYS A 33 8.57 5.38 0.80
C LYS A 33 7.43 6.31 0.37
N LEU A 34 6.19 5.81 0.37
CA LEU A 34 4.97 6.60 0.11
C LEU A 34 4.84 7.77 1.11
N SER A 35 5.13 7.54 2.38
CA SER A 35 5.12 8.59 3.40
C SER A 35 6.20 9.66 3.15
N ALA A 36 7.37 9.26 2.66
CA ALA A 36 8.40 10.21 2.24
C ALA A 36 7.95 11.04 1.01
N HIS A 37 7.26 10.42 0.05
CA HIS A 37 6.65 11.13 -1.08
C HIS A 37 5.56 12.11 -0.62
N LYS A 38 4.69 11.70 0.32
CA LYS A 38 3.68 12.56 0.93
C LYS A 38 4.30 13.83 1.50
N ASN A 39 5.34 13.73 2.32
CA ASN A 39 5.99 14.90 2.92
C ASN A 39 6.57 15.86 1.87
N ARG A 40 7.14 15.33 0.78
CA ARG A 40 7.68 16.16 -0.32
C ARG A 40 6.58 16.88 -1.10
N ILE A 41 5.46 16.19 -1.35
CA ILE A 41 4.31 16.77 -2.05
C ILE A 41 3.64 17.83 -1.17
N ASP A 42 3.44 17.53 0.12
CA ASP A 42 2.84 18.44 1.09
C ASP A 42 3.65 19.73 1.23
N GLU A 43 4.97 19.61 1.34
CA GLU A 43 5.85 20.77 1.41
C GLU A 43 5.80 21.60 0.12
N ALA A 44 5.82 20.95 -1.05
CA ALA A 44 5.75 21.65 -2.34
C ALA A 44 4.39 22.36 -2.54
N VAL A 45 3.29 21.71 -2.20
CA VAL A 45 1.93 22.25 -2.30
C VAL A 45 1.73 23.39 -1.30
N THR A 46 2.17 23.23 -0.04
CA THR A 46 2.03 24.24 1.00
C THR A 46 2.87 25.48 0.72
N ARG A 47 4.13 25.30 0.28
CA ARG A 47 4.99 26.42 -0.14
C ARG A 47 4.37 27.22 -1.27
N ARG A 48 3.72 26.57 -2.24
CA ARG A 48 3.01 27.27 -3.30
C ARG A 48 1.73 27.95 -2.81
N ASN A 49 0.88 27.26 -2.04
CA ASN A 49 -0.37 27.83 -1.51
C ASN A 49 -0.14 29.10 -0.69
N LYS A 50 0.94 29.15 0.10
CA LYS A 50 1.31 30.34 0.88
C LYS A 50 1.70 31.54 -0.01
N LYS A 51 2.26 31.26 -1.20
CA LYS A 51 2.71 32.27 -2.18
C LYS A 51 1.63 32.71 -3.18
N TRP A 52 0.50 32.00 -3.24
CA TRP A 52 -0.66 32.30 -4.10
C TRP A 52 -1.86 32.72 -3.23
N GLY A 53 -1.60 33.58 -2.23
CA GLY A 53 -2.66 34.15 -1.40
C GLY A 53 -3.58 35.05 -2.21
N VAL A 54 -4.89 35.00 -1.95
CA VAL A 54 -5.86 35.92 -2.53
C VAL A 54 -6.00 37.10 -1.56
N ASP A 55 -5.76 38.31 -2.03
CA ASP A 55 -5.99 39.53 -1.25
C ASP A 55 -7.48 39.63 -0.88
N PRO A 56 -7.84 39.71 0.43
CA PRO A 56 -9.22 39.80 0.86
C PRO A 56 -9.97 41.05 0.38
N GLU A 57 -9.28 42.13 0.02
CA GLU A 57 -9.93 43.40 -0.33
C GLU A 57 -10.23 43.52 -1.84
N ASP A 58 -9.35 43.02 -2.72
CA ASP A 58 -9.47 43.21 -4.18
C ASP A 58 -9.59 41.90 -4.98
N GLY A 59 -9.56 40.73 -4.32
CA GLY A 59 -9.61 39.42 -4.98
C GLY A 59 -8.42 39.15 -5.91
N ALA A 60 -7.37 39.98 -5.81
CA ALA A 60 -6.14 39.81 -6.57
C ALA A 60 -5.34 38.63 -6.01
N VAL A 61 -4.88 37.73 -6.88
CA VAL A 61 -3.87 36.73 -6.51
C VAL A 61 -2.58 37.51 -6.27
N VAL A 62 -2.18 37.63 -5.00
CA VAL A 62 -0.89 38.22 -4.62
C VAL A 62 0.15 37.15 -4.88
N ALA A 63 0.74 37.18 -6.07
CA ALA A 63 1.99 36.49 -6.30
C ALA A 63 3.07 37.32 -5.60
N GLU A 64 3.62 36.84 -4.48
CA GLU A 64 4.89 37.39 -4.01
C GLU A 64 5.91 37.21 -5.14
N ASP A 65 6.58 38.32 -5.52
CA ASP A 65 7.57 38.41 -6.61
C ASP A 65 8.77 37.46 -6.44
N ASP A 66 8.89 36.79 -5.29
CA ASP A 66 9.88 35.75 -5.03
C ASP A 66 9.36 34.36 -5.45
N VAL A 67 9.06 34.20 -6.74
CA VAL A 67 8.86 32.87 -7.34
C VAL A 67 10.18 32.12 -7.17
N ASP A 68 10.23 31.22 -6.20
CA ASP A 68 11.30 30.22 -6.13
C ASP A 68 11.14 29.34 -7.37
N ALA A 69 11.95 29.62 -8.40
CA ALA A 69 11.87 29.01 -9.73
C ALA A 69 11.99 27.47 -9.69
N SER A 70 12.31 26.89 -8.54
CA SER A 70 12.44 25.45 -8.30
C SER A 70 11.13 24.69 -8.11
N VAL A 71 9.99 25.35 -7.82
CA VAL A 71 8.69 24.67 -7.60
C VAL A 71 7.68 25.04 -8.69
N THR A 72 7.87 24.45 -9.87
CA THR A 72 6.99 24.60 -11.04
C THR A 72 5.85 23.56 -11.04
N PRO A 73 4.74 23.77 -11.76
CA PRO A 73 3.73 22.72 -11.97
C PRO A 73 4.32 21.39 -12.44
N ASP A 74 5.42 21.45 -13.21
CA ASP A 74 6.15 20.28 -13.70
C ASP A 74 6.85 19.48 -12.59
N THR A 75 7.38 20.12 -11.54
CA THR A 75 8.02 19.39 -10.43
C THR A 75 7.00 18.65 -9.58
N ILE A 76 5.83 19.26 -9.34
CA ILE A 76 4.71 18.61 -8.64
C ILE A 76 4.17 17.44 -9.48
N ARG A 77 4.09 17.59 -10.80
CA ARG A 77 3.72 16.50 -11.71
C ARG A 77 4.73 15.36 -11.70
N GLN A 78 6.02 15.66 -11.58
CA GLN A 78 7.07 14.65 -11.42
C GLN A 78 6.91 13.90 -10.10
N TYR A 79 6.64 14.60 -9.00
CA TYR A 79 6.38 13.96 -7.70
C TYR A 79 5.12 13.08 -7.72
N GLU A 80 4.06 13.52 -8.37
CA GLU A 80 2.85 12.71 -8.58
C GLU A 80 3.16 11.45 -9.39
N LYS A 81 3.98 11.54 -10.45
CA LYS A 81 4.36 10.39 -11.26
C LYS A 81 5.17 9.36 -10.46
N ASP A 82 6.13 9.82 -9.67
CA ASP A 82 6.94 8.95 -8.81
C ASP A 82 6.10 8.29 -7.73
N PHE A 83 5.19 9.05 -7.10
CA PHE A 83 4.22 8.54 -6.14
C PHE A 83 3.29 7.48 -6.76
N ASN A 84 2.71 7.75 -7.93
CA ASN A 84 1.82 6.80 -8.63
C ASN A 84 2.53 5.49 -8.99
N LYS A 85 3.82 5.54 -9.31
CA LYS A 85 4.63 4.35 -9.56
C LYS A 85 4.74 3.48 -8.30
N ASP A 86 4.95 4.10 -7.14
CA ASP A 86 5.03 3.39 -5.86
C ASP A 86 3.66 2.89 -5.39
N CYS A 87 2.57 3.62 -5.68
CA CYS A 87 1.20 3.15 -5.50
C CYS A 87 0.91 1.89 -6.31
N ALA A 88 1.39 1.80 -7.55
CA ALA A 88 1.22 0.60 -8.37
C ALA A 88 1.92 -0.62 -7.74
N VAL A 89 3.14 -0.44 -7.21
CA VAL A 89 3.85 -1.50 -6.49
C VAL A 89 3.09 -1.89 -5.22
N HIS A 90 2.53 -0.92 -4.50
CA HIS A 90 1.73 -1.17 -3.31
C HIS A 90 0.48 -2.00 -3.62
N ASN A 91 -0.24 -1.65 -4.69
CA ASN A 91 -1.43 -2.38 -5.13
C ASN A 91 -1.12 -3.84 -5.43
N VAL A 92 0.03 -4.13 -6.05
CA VAL A 92 0.48 -5.52 -6.27
C VAL A 92 0.70 -6.23 -4.93
N CYS A 93 1.38 -5.61 -3.97
CA CYS A 93 1.57 -6.20 -2.64
C CYS A 93 0.24 -6.44 -1.91
N ALA A 94 -0.69 -5.49 -1.98
CA ALA A 94 -2.02 -5.60 -1.36
C ALA A 94 -2.83 -6.76 -1.97
N GLN A 95 -2.68 -7.01 -3.28
CA GLN A 95 -3.30 -8.14 -3.98
C GLN A 95 -2.68 -9.51 -3.64
N LEU A 96 -1.48 -9.53 -3.06
CA LEU A 96 -0.86 -10.77 -2.57
C LEU A 96 -1.33 -11.18 -1.18
N ILE A 97 -1.93 -10.27 -0.39
CA ILE A 97 -2.45 -10.57 0.95
C ILE A 97 -3.55 -11.67 0.90
N PRO A 98 -4.54 -11.62 -0.01
CA PRO A 98 -5.55 -12.67 -0.16
C PRO A 98 -5.00 -14.02 -0.65
N VAL A 99 -3.73 -14.11 -1.06
CA VAL A 99 -3.11 -15.38 -1.43
C VAL A 99 -2.82 -16.23 -0.19
N PHE A 100 -2.64 -15.63 0.99
CA PHE A 100 -2.37 -16.38 2.22
C PHE A 100 -3.49 -17.36 2.58
N PRO A 101 -4.78 -16.96 2.67
CA PRO A 101 -5.86 -17.93 2.90
C PRO A 101 -5.89 -19.05 1.85
N LEU A 102 -5.55 -18.76 0.58
CA LEU A 102 -5.44 -19.77 -0.47
C LEU A 102 -4.28 -20.76 -0.22
N LEU A 103 -3.13 -20.28 0.26
CA LEU A 103 -2.03 -21.14 0.71
C LEU A 103 -2.44 -22.02 1.90
N GLY A 104 -3.27 -21.48 2.80
CA GLY A 104 -3.87 -22.26 3.90
C GLY A 104 -4.72 -23.41 3.37
N ILE A 105 -5.58 -23.16 2.38
CA ILE A 105 -6.38 -24.21 1.71
C ILE A 105 -5.49 -25.24 1.01
N LEU A 106 -4.38 -24.83 0.39
CA LEU A 106 -3.42 -25.80 -0.16
C LEU A 106 -2.80 -26.69 0.92
N GLY A 107 -2.56 -26.13 2.11
CA GLY A 107 -2.13 -26.88 3.29
C GLY A 107 -3.16 -27.91 3.75
N THR A 108 -4.46 -27.59 3.71
CA THR A 108 -5.51 -28.57 4.03
C THR A 108 -5.59 -29.68 3.00
N VAL A 109 -5.51 -29.35 1.70
CA VAL A 109 -5.48 -30.36 0.63
C VAL A 109 -4.29 -31.30 0.79
N ALA A 110 -3.09 -30.77 1.11
CA ALA A 110 -1.91 -31.59 1.37
C ALA A 110 -2.11 -32.52 2.59
N GLY A 111 -2.69 -32.01 3.68
CA GLY A 111 -3.02 -32.83 4.85
C GLY A 111 -4.03 -33.94 4.53
N LEU A 112 -5.09 -33.65 3.80
CA LEU A 112 -6.09 -34.65 3.39
C LEU A 112 -5.50 -35.73 2.47
N MET A 113 -4.62 -35.35 1.54
CA MET A 113 -3.91 -36.32 0.69
C MET A 113 -2.99 -37.24 1.51
N LEU A 114 -2.38 -36.73 2.58
CA LEU A 114 -1.57 -37.53 3.50
C LEU A 114 -2.43 -38.46 4.35
N GLU A 115 -3.58 -37.98 4.82
CA GLU A 115 -4.55 -38.77 5.59
C GLU A 115 -5.08 -39.96 4.77
N ALA A 116 -5.39 -39.75 3.49
CA ALA A 116 -5.85 -40.81 2.60
C ALA A 116 -4.83 -41.95 2.39
N ASN A 117 -3.56 -41.69 2.66
CA ASN A 117 -2.47 -42.67 2.58
C ASN A 117 -2.03 -43.19 3.96
N ALA A 118 -2.67 -42.73 5.05
CA ALA A 118 -2.35 -43.16 6.39
C ALA A 118 -2.97 -44.53 6.70
N SER A 119 -2.19 -45.42 7.30
CA SER A 119 -2.61 -46.78 7.69
C SER A 119 -2.96 -46.90 9.18
N ASP A 120 -2.71 -45.85 9.96
CA ASP A 120 -2.84 -45.82 11.42
C ASP A 120 -3.46 -44.51 11.92
N LEU A 121 -4.06 -44.57 13.12
CA LEU A 121 -4.72 -43.42 13.74
C LEU A 121 -3.74 -42.26 14.00
N GLU A 122 -2.47 -42.58 14.32
CA GLU A 122 -1.42 -41.60 14.55
C GLU A 122 -1.07 -40.82 13.27
N GLY A 123 -0.95 -41.49 12.13
CA GLY A 123 -0.75 -40.85 10.83
C GLY A 123 -1.92 -39.97 10.40
N MET A 124 -3.16 -40.38 10.70
CA MET A 124 -4.36 -39.56 10.45
C MET A 124 -4.37 -38.29 11.30
N MET A 125 -4.11 -38.40 12.61
CA MET A 125 -4.05 -37.24 13.50
C MET A 125 -2.94 -36.26 13.12
N ALA A 126 -1.76 -36.76 12.75
CA ALA A 126 -0.66 -35.92 12.29
C ALA A 126 -1.02 -35.19 10.99
N SER A 127 -1.75 -35.84 10.08
CA SER A 127 -2.19 -35.24 8.81
C SER A 127 -3.20 -34.10 9.02
N MET A 128 -4.13 -34.27 9.96
CA MET A 128 -5.03 -33.19 10.38
C MET A 128 -4.27 -32.01 10.99
N ASP A 129 -3.26 -32.26 11.80
CA ASP A 129 -2.45 -31.20 12.41
C ASP A 129 -1.69 -30.37 11.35
N VAL A 130 -1.18 -31.01 10.28
CA VAL A 130 -0.59 -30.30 9.14
C VAL A 130 -1.62 -29.38 8.46
N ALA A 131 -2.81 -29.90 8.18
CA ALA A 131 -3.88 -29.14 7.54
C ALA A 131 -4.31 -27.92 8.37
N LEU A 132 -4.52 -28.11 9.68
CA LEU A 132 -5.01 -27.07 10.57
C LEU A 132 -3.93 -26.02 10.87
N SER A 133 -2.70 -26.44 11.15
CA SER A 133 -1.62 -25.51 11.49
C SER A 133 -1.26 -24.57 10.34
N SER A 134 -1.19 -25.09 9.10
CA SER A 134 -0.92 -24.29 7.91
C SER A 134 -2.02 -23.28 7.63
N THR A 135 -3.29 -23.68 7.77
CA THR A 135 -4.45 -22.77 7.62
C THR A 135 -4.44 -21.68 8.69
N PHE A 136 -4.18 -22.05 9.94
CA PHE A 136 -4.16 -21.13 11.05
C PHE A 136 -3.08 -20.04 10.89
N ILE A 137 -1.85 -20.44 10.56
CA ILE A 137 -0.74 -19.50 10.36
C ILE A 137 -1.02 -18.60 9.16
N ALA A 138 -1.52 -19.17 8.05
CA ALA A 138 -1.84 -18.39 6.87
C ALA A 138 -2.93 -17.34 7.12
N LEU A 139 -3.98 -17.69 7.86
CA LEU A 139 -5.03 -16.74 8.25
C LEU A 139 -4.50 -15.63 9.16
N ILE A 140 -3.67 -15.96 10.14
CA ILE A 140 -3.04 -14.96 11.02
C ILE A 140 -2.26 -13.94 10.17
N PHE A 141 -1.41 -14.40 9.27
CA PHE A 141 -0.66 -13.50 8.39
C PHE A 141 -1.58 -12.66 7.50
N ALA A 142 -2.60 -13.26 6.89
CA ALA A 142 -3.55 -12.55 6.04
C ALA A 142 -4.24 -11.39 6.78
N ILE A 143 -4.72 -11.66 8.00
CA ILE A 143 -5.42 -10.66 8.83
C ILE A 143 -4.46 -9.56 9.26
N LEU A 144 -3.30 -9.93 9.81
CA LEU A 144 -2.32 -8.94 10.29
C LEU A 144 -1.83 -8.05 9.16
N LEU A 145 -1.46 -8.63 8.02
CA LEU A 145 -1.03 -7.89 6.84
C LEU A 145 -2.12 -6.96 6.34
N LYS A 146 -3.39 -7.40 6.34
CA LYS A 146 -4.49 -6.56 5.88
C LYS A 146 -4.75 -5.38 6.80
N ILE A 147 -4.59 -5.55 8.10
CA ILE A 147 -4.68 -4.45 9.07
C ILE A 147 -3.54 -3.45 8.84
N VAL A 148 -2.31 -3.92 8.67
CA VAL A 148 -1.15 -3.05 8.41
C VAL A 148 -1.32 -2.28 7.10
N ASP A 149 -1.76 -2.95 6.05
CA ASP A 149 -2.11 -2.39 4.73
C ASP A 149 -3.14 -1.25 4.85
N ALA A 150 -4.25 -1.52 5.54
CA ALA A 150 -5.34 -0.55 5.69
C ALA A 150 -4.96 0.67 6.55
N VAL A 151 -4.16 0.48 7.60
CA VAL A 151 -3.85 1.55 8.57
C VAL A 151 -2.74 2.47 8.05
N PHE A 152 -1.77 1.95 7.31
CA PHE A 152 -0.56 2.70 6.99
C PHE A 152 -0.45 3.10 5.51
N PRO A 153 -0.09 2.23 4.56
CA PRO A 153 0.05 2.66 3.17
C PRO A 153 -1.25 3.17 2.55
N SER A 154 -2.40 2.50 2.75
CA SER A 154 -3.66 2.93 2.12
C SER A 154 -4.10 4.32 2.57
N ARG A 155 -3.94 4.64 3.87
CA ARG A 155 -4.22 5.99 4.40
C ARG A 155 -3.31 7.06 3.82
N VAL A 156 -2.02 6.78 3.72
CA VAL A 156 -1.07 7.72 3.11
C VAL A 156 -1.42 7.99 1.66
N ILE A 157 -1.89 6.97 0.94
CA ILE A 157 -2.27 7.13 -0.46
C ILE A 157 -3.48 8.05 -0.61
N GLU A 158 -4.54 7.78 0.17
CA GLU A 158 -5.76 8.58 0.18
C GLU A 158 -5.48 10.05 0.52
N ASP A 159 -4.67 10.31 1.56
CA ASP A 159 -4.28 11.68 1.94
C ASP A 159 -3.59 12.44 0.80
N VAL A 160 -2.69 11.78 0.06
CA VAL A 160 -1.97 12.41 -1.06
C VAL A 160 -2.89 12.64 -2.25
N GLU A 161 -3.79 11.71 -2.55
CA GLU A 161 -4.76 11.87 -3.64
C GLU A 161 -5.67 13.08 -3.40
N VAL A 162 -6.22 13.21 -2.18
CA VAL A 162 -7.04 14.36 -1.78
C VAL A 162 -6.26 15.67 -1.90
N MET A 163 -5.01 15.68 -1.41
CA MET A 163 -4.15 16.87 -1.47
C MET A 163 -3.84 17.31 -2.91
N LEU A 164 -3.54 16.35 -3.80
CA LEU A 164 -3.28 16.62 -5.21
C LEU A 164 -4.53 17.09 -5.94
N GLU A 165 -5.70 16.56 -5.59
CA GLU A 165 -6.98 16.98 -6.17
C GLU A 165 -7.32 18.43 -5.78
N ASP A 166 -7.21 18.78 -4.50
CA ASP A 166 -7.43 20.15 -4.01
C ASP A 166 -6.49 21.14 -4.68
N TYR A 167 -5.23 20.75 -4.84
CA TYR A 167 -4.24 21.56 -5.54
C TYR A 167 -4.59 21.77 -7.03
N ARG A 168 -5.05 20.73 -7.74
CA ARG A 168 -5.50 20.86 -9.14
C ARG A 168 -6.69 21.80 -9.28
N LYS A 169 -7.69 21.67 -8.41
CA LYS A 169 -8.87 22.56 -8.39
C LYS A 169 -8.49 24.04 -8.24
N LYS A 170 -7.55 24.35 -7.34
CA LYS A 170 -7.06 25.72 -7.15
C LYS A 170 -6.36 26.28 -8.40
N LEU A 171 -5.60 25.44 -9.10
CA LEU A 171 -4.91 25.85 -10.32
C LEU A 171 -5.89 26.16 -11.46
N ASP A 172 -6.88 25.29 -11.69
CA ASP A 172 -7.91 25.50 -12.71
C ASP A 172 -8.71 26.79 -12.46
N LEU A 173 -9.07 27.05 -11.21
CA LEU A 173 -9.79 28.26 -10.80
C LEU A 173 -8.97 29.54 -11.04
N ALA A 174 -7.67 29.51 -10.73
CA ALA A 174 -6.77 30.62 -11.00
C ALA A 174 -6.63 30.91 -12.51
N GLU A 175 -6.56 29.86 -13.35
CA GLU A 175 -6.55 30.03 -14.81
C GLU A 175 -7.85 30.63 -15.34
N MET A 176 -9.00 30.22 -14.79
CA MET A 176 -10.31 30.79 -15.17
C MET A 176 -10.40 32.28 -14.82
N ILE A 177 -10.01 32.68 -13.61
CA ILE A 177 -10.01 34.09 -13.18
C ILE A 177 -9.09 34.93 -14.09
N LYS A 178 -7.89 34.41 -14.39
CA LYS A 178 -6.94 35.09 -15.28
C LYS A 178 -7.50 35.29 -16.69
N LYS A 179 -8.27 34.31 -17.21
CA LYS A 179 -8.96 34.46 -18.50
C LYS A 179 -10.00 35.57 -18.42
N ILE A 180 -10.86 35.57 -17.40
CA ILE A 180 -11.93 36.58 -17.23
C ILE A 180 -11.35 38.00 -17.19
N ARG A 181 -10.34 38.24 -16.34
CA ARG A 181 -9.69 39.56 -16.20
C ARG A 181 -8.97 40.05 -17.47
N LYS A 182 -8.70 39.17 -18.45
CA LYS A 182 -8.10 39.57 -19.74
C LYS A 182 -9.14 40.09 -20.75
N TYR A 183 -10.43 39.88 -20.49
CA TYR A 183 -11.53 40.30 -21.37
C TYR A 183 -12.34 41.50 -20.83
N ASP A 184 -12.06 41.94 -19.60
CA ASP A 184 -12.46 43.25 -19.05
C ASP A 184 -11.38 44.31 -19.36
#